data_AF-A0A1W2BM49-F1
#
_entry.id   AF-A0A1W2BM49-F1
#
_cell.length_a   1.000
_cell.length_b   1.000
_cell.length_c   1.000
_cell.angle_alpha   90.00
_cell.angle_beta   90.00
_cell.angle_gamma   90.00
#
_symmetry.space_group_name_H-M   'P 1'
#
loop_
_entity.id
_entity.type
_entity.pdbx_description
1 polymer ?
#
loop_
_entity_poly.entity_id
_entity_poly.type
_entity_poly.pdbx_seq_one_letter_code
_entity_poly.pdbx_strand_id
1 'polypeptide(L)'
;MTKLLLALSMFLFISKSNSEIKWDVIYTNATYALNHSKKAMSSNNFDHQRYYSEKALLAYDKIANDLKNYDDEDLKLKIAETINDLEHAVDAPDWDRGRFYTKRVYQNTQDFITTLDLMSLQTASAQ
;
A
#
# COMPACT_ATOMS: atom_id res chain seq x y z
N MET A 1 -39.02 -31.02 -19.29
CA MET A 1 -38.52 -30.35 -18.06
C MET A 1 -37.05 -30.67 -17.75
N THR A 2 -36.50 -31.80 -18.20
CA THR A 2 -35.08 -32.17 -18.02
C THR A 2 -34.07 -31.27 -18.76
N LYS A 3 -34.44 -30.68 -19.91
CA LYS A 3 -33.57 -29.76 -20.67
C LYS A 3 -33.38 -28.39 -19.99
N LEU A 4 -34.32 -27.96 -19.14
CA LEU A 4 -34.22 -26.69 -18.41
C LEU A 4 -33.31 -26.80 -17.17
N LEU A 5 -33.26 -27.99 -16.55
CA LEU A 5 -32.37 -28.31 -15.43
C LEU A 5 -30.89 -28.35 -15.85
N LEU A 6 -30.59 -28.83 -17.06
CA LEU A 6 -29.23 -28.85 -17.63
C LEU A 6 -28.70 -27.45 -17.99
N ALA A 7 -29.58 -26.50 -18.32
CA ALA A 7 -29.18 -25.12 -18.58
C ALA A 7 -28.89 -24.34 -17.29
N LEU A 8 -29.55 -24.70 -16.18
CA LEU A 8 -29.35 -24.04 -14.88
C LEU A 8 -28.07 -24.49 -14.15
N SER A 9 -27.59 -25.71 -14.42
CA SER A 9 -26.34 -26.22 -13.82
C SER A 9 -25.07 -25.59 -14.42
N MET A 10 -25.15 -24.91 -15.57
CA MET A 10 -23.99 -24.35 -16.27
C MET A 10 -23.60 -22.94 -15.79
N PHE A 11 -24.40 -22.31 -14.93
CA PHE A 11 -24.23 -20.91 -14.52
C PHE A 11 -23.51 -20.70 -13.17
N LEU A 12 -23.07 -21.76 -12.49
CA LEU A 12 -22.53 -21.68 -11.12
C LEU A 12 -21.00 -21.70 -11.00
N PHE A 13 -20.26 -21.67 -12.12
CA PHE A 13 -18.80 -21.50 -12.09
C PHE A 13 -18.41 -20.05 -12.43
N ILE A 14 -18.87 -19.08 -11.65
CA ILE A 14 -18.17 -17.81 -11.56
C ILE A 14 -16.93 -18.09 -10.71
N SER A 15 -15.86 -18.53 -11.36
CA SER A 15 -14.55 -18.68 -10.72
C SER A 15 -14.17 -17.34 -10.10
N LYS A 16 -14.12 -17.28 -8.77
CA LYS A 16 -13.54 -16.16 -8.05
C LYS A 16 -12.09 -16.08 -8.54
N SER A 17 -11.77 -15.12 -9.40
CA SER A 17 -10.40 -14.91 -9.84
C SER A 17 -9.62 -14.43 -8.61
N ASN A 18 -8.92 -15.34 -7.94
CA ASN A 18 -7.88 -14.96 -7.01
C ASN A 18 -6.79 -14.33 -7.86
N SER A 19 -6.82 -13.01 -8.01
CA SER A 19 -5.68 -12.30 -8.55
C SER A 19 -4.52 -12.58 -7.60
N GLU A 20 -3.52 -13.29 -8.11
CA GLU A 20 -2.27 -13.49 -7.39
C GLU A 20 -1.72 -12.13 -6.96
N ILE A 21 -1.36 -12.02 -5.67
CA ILE A 21 -0.78 -10.79 -5.14
C ILE A 21 0.62 -10.65 -5.73
N LYS A 22 0.85 -9.53 -6.41
CA LYS A 22 2.15 -9.19 -7.01
C LYS A 22 3.05 -8.54 -5.97
N TRP A 23 3.63 -9.35 -5.10
CA TRP A 23 4.47 -8.89 -4.00
C TRP A 23 5.68 -8.05 -4.45
N ASP A 24 6.25 -8.34 -5.62
CA ASP A 24 7.33 -7.57 -6.24
C ASP A 24 6.88 -6.14 -6.61
N VAL A 25 5.66 -5.98 -7.11
CA VAL A 25 5.05 -4.68 -7.41
C VAL A 25 4.78 -3.90 -6.14
N ILE A 26 4.27 -4.55 -5.09
CA ILE A 26 4.05 -3.94 -3.78
C ILE A 26 5.37 -3.46 -3.18
N TYR A 27 6.42 -4.30 -3.21
CA TYR A 27 7.75 -3.94 -2.73
C TYR A 27 8.34 -2.75 -3.49
N THR A 28 8.16 -2.73 -4.82
CA THR A 28 8.60 -1.63 -5.68
C THR A 28 7.89 -0.32 -5.32
N ASN A 29 6.56 -0.37 -5.13
CA ASN A 29 5.79 0.79 -4.70
C ASN A 29 6.19 1.25 -3.28
N ALA A 30 6.45 0.33 -2.35
CA ALA A 30 6.90 0.66 -1.00
C ALA A 30 8.26 1.36 -1.02
N THR A 31 9.20 0.85 -1.82
CA THR A 31 10.52 1.47 -2.02
C THR A 31 10.40 2.85 -2.67
N TYR A 32 9.49 3.00 -3.64
CA TYR A 32 9.19 4.31 -4.24
C TYR A 32 8.65 5.29 -3.19
N ALA A 33 7.68 4.88 -2.38
CA ALA A 33 7.12 5.67 -1.30
C ALA A 33 8.18 6.05 -0.25
N LEU A 34 9.09 5.13 0.11
CA LEU A 34 10.18 5.39 1.05
C LEU A 34 11.11 6.49 0.52
N ASN A 35 11.53 6.37 -0.74
CA ASN A 35 12.41 7.32 -1.39
C ASN A 35 11.78 8.71 -1.48
N HIS A 36 10.48 8.78 -1.77
CA HIS A 36 9.75 10.04 -1.84
C HIS A 36 9.50 10.64 -0.46
N SER A 37 9.18 9.84 0.54
CA SER A 37 9.07 10.30 1.94
C SER A 37 10.40 10.84 2.46
N LYS A 38 11.53 10.21 2.10
CA LYS A 38 12.87 10.71 2.42
C LYS A 38 13.15 12.07 1.77
N LYS A 39 12.79 12.24 0.49
CA LYS A 39 12.94 13.53 -0.22
C LYS A 39 12.03 14.61 0.37
N ALA A 40 10.80 14.28 0.72
CA ALA A 40 9.88 15.18 1.40
C ALA A 40 10.48 15.65 2.75
N MET A 41 11.03 14.73 3.54
CA MET A 41 11.64 15.02 4.83
C MET A 41 12.88 15.93 4.72
N SER A 42 13.69 15.72 3.68
CA SER A 42 14.91 16.51 3.43
C SER A 42 14.67 17.79 2.62
N SER A 43 13.42 18.06 2.22
CA SER A 43 13.10 19.26 1.45
C SER A 43 13.32 20.51 2.32
N ASN A 44 13.66 21.62 1.68
CA ASN A 44 13.83 22.92 2.32
C ASN A 44 12.73 23.94 1.90
N ASN A 45 11.76 23.51 1.09
CA ASN A 45 10.61 24.29 0.64
C ASN A 45 9.32 23.47 0.80
N PHE A 46 8.27 24.12 1.29
CA PHE A 46 6.94 23.56 1.53
C PHE A 46 6.33 22.88 0.32
N ASP A 47 6.40 23.53 -0.84
CA ASP A 47 5.85 22.95 -2.06
C ASP A 47 6.54 21.63 -2.43
N HIS A 48 7.85 21.51 -2.18
CA HIS A 48 8.59 20.27 -2.44
C HIS A 48 8.27 19.16 -1.43
N GLN A 49 8.11 19.50 -0.15
CA GLN A 49 7.67 18.52 0.85
C GLN A 49 6.28 17.99 0.53
N ARG A 50 5.34 18.87 0.16
CA ARG A 50 4.00 18.49 -0.30
C ARG A 50 4.09 17.62 -1.56
N TYR A 51 4.78 18.09 -2.60
CA TYR A 51 4.93 17.36 -3.87
C TYR A 51 5.47 15.93 -3.68
N TYR A 52 6.51 15.77 -2.87
CA TYR A 52 7.06 14.44 -2.62
C TYR A 52 6.19 13.59 -1.70
N SER A 53 5.43 14.20 -0.78
CA SER A 53 4.41 13.48 0.00
C SER A 53 3.28 12.97 -0.90
N GLU A 54 2.82 13.77 -1.86
CA GLU A 54 1.81 13.36 -2.86
C GLU A 54 2.28 12.16 -3.68
N LYS A 55 3.57 12.13 -4.07
CA LYS A 55 4.16 10.97 -4.76
C LYS A 55 4.13 9.69 -3.92
N ALA A 56 4.40 9.81 -2.63
CA ALA A 56 4.35 8.67 -1.72
C ALA A 56 2.90 8.21 -1.47
N LEU A 57 1.94 9.15 -1.36
CA LEU A 57 0.51 8.86 -1.25
C LEU A 57 0.01 8.02 -2.44
N LEU A 58 0.30 8.46 -3.66
CA LEU A 58 -0.08 7.73 -4.87
C LEU A 58 0.49 6.31 -4.95
N ALA A 59 1.63 6.05 -4.30
CA ALA A 59 2.21 4.70 -4.24
C ALA A 59 1.51 3.85 -3.17
N TYR A 60 1.17 4.44 -2.02
CA TYR A 60 0.39 3.77 -0.98
C TYR A 60 -1.04 3.45 -1.41
N ASP A 61 -1.69 4.30 -2.21
CA ASP A 61 -3.01 4.00 -2.80
C ASP A 61 -2.96 2.74 -3.68
N LYS A 62 -1.88 2.56 -4.44
CA LYS A 62 -1.66 1.36 -5.25
C LYS A 62 -1.45 0.13 -4.37
N ILE A 63 -0.62 0.25 -3.34
CA ILE A 63 -0.39 -0.82 -2.35
C ILE A 63 -1.72 -1.24 -1.71
N ALA A 64 -2.54 -0.29 -1.28
CA ALA A 64 -3.84 -0.56 -0.68
C ALA A 64 -4.79 -1.27 -1.66
N ASN A 65 -4.83 -0.85 -2.92
CA ASN A 65 -5.65 -1.54 -3.93
C ASN A 65 -5.14 -2.95 -4.23
N ASP A 66 -3.83 -3.18 -4.29
CA ASP A 66 -3.23 -4.49 -4.54
C ASP A 66 -3.46 -5.45 -3.36
N LEU A 67 -3.58 -4.93 -2.13
CA LEU A 67 -3.79 -5.71 -0.89
C LEU A 67 -5.24 -5.70 -0.37
N LYS A 68 -6.20 -5.10 -1.08
CA LYS A 68 -7.58 -4.92 -0.57
C LYS A 68 -8.30 -6.22 -0.16
N ASN A 69 -7.95 -7.33 -0.82
CA ASN A 69 -8.53 -8.66 -0.57
C ASN A 69 -7.56 -9.58 0.19
N TYR A 70 -6.43 -9.06 0.69
CA TYR A 70 -5.49 -9.84 1.48
C TYR A 70 -6.04 -10.04 2.89
N ASP A 71 -5.92 -11.27 3.39
CA ASP A 71 -6.49 -11.71 4.68
C ASP A 71 -5.53 -11.40 5.84
N ASP A 72 -5.21 -10.10 6.00
CA ASP A 72 -4.41 -9.57 7.09
C ASP A 72 -4.93 -8.16 7.45
N GLU A 73 -5.78 -8.10 8.47
CA GLU A 73 -6.37 -6.84 8.92
C GLU A 73 -5.34 -5.90 9.56
N ASP A 74 -4.32 -6.43 10.24
CA ASP A 74 -3.28 -5.63 10.87
C ASP A 74 -2.41 -4.95 9.81
N LEU A 75 -2.07 -5.66 8.73
CA LEU A 75 -1.34 -5.08 7.61
C LEU A 75 -2.17 -4.01 6.90
N LYS A 76 -3.46 -4.26 6.67
CA LYS A 76 -4.37 -3.29 6.07
C LYS A 76 -4.53 -2.04 6.94
N LEU A 77 -4.60 -2.20 8.26
CA LEU A 77 -4.64 -1.08 9.20
C LEU A 77 -3.37 -0.23 9.12
N LYS A 78 -2.17 -0.84 9.14
CA LYS A 78 -0.90 -0.12 8.99
C LYS A 78 -0.81 0.68 7.68
N ILE A 79 -1.31 0.10 6.59
CA ILE A 79 -1.39 0.78 5.29
C ILE A 79 -2.34 1.98 5.37
N ALA A 80 -3.52 1.80 5.94
CA ALA A 80 -4.51 2.87 6.10
C ALA A 80 -4.02 4.01 7.00
N GLU A 81 -3.35 3.69 8.11
CA GLU A 81 -2.71 4.69 8.99
C GLU A 81 -1.60 5.46 8.27
N THR A 82 -0.80 4.79 7.44
CA THR A 82 0.25 5.45 6.66
C THR A 82 -0.33 6.34 5.57
N ILE A 83 -1.43 5.93 4.93
CA ILE A 83 -2.20 6.77 3.99
C ILE A 83 -2.73 8.01 4.72
N ASN A 84 -3.29 7.85 5.92
CA ASN A 84 -3.81 8.97 6.68
C ASN A 84 -2.70 9.96 7.06
N ASP A 85 -1.53 9.48 7.47
CA ASP A 85 -0.37 10.36 7.70
C ASP A 85 0.09 11.05 6.41
N LEU A 86 0.03 10.37 5.26
CA LEU A 86 0.35 10.95 3.95
C LEU A 86 -0.64 12.05 3.55
N GLU A 87 -1.95 11.84 3.72
CA GLU A 87 -2.97 12.86 3.48
C GLU A 87 -2.71 14.12 4.33
N HIS A 88 -2.39 13.94 5.61
CA HIS A 88 -2.04 15.06 6.48
C HIS A 88 -0.70 15.73 6.11
N ALA A 89 0.27 14.98 5.58
CA ALA A 89 1.53 15.54 5.08
C ALA A 89 1.33 16.36 3.81
N VAL A 90 0.40 15.93 2.94
CA VAL A 90 0.02 16.62 1.70
C VAL A 90 -0.78 17.88 2.01
N ASP A 91 -1.84 17.76 2.78
CA ASP A 91 -2.77 18.84 3.11
C ASP A 91 -2.41 19.59 4.39
N ALA A 92 -1.15 19.49 4.80
CA ALA A 92 -0.64 20.26 5.91
C ALA A 92 -0.91 21.76 5.65
N PRO A 93 -1.32 22.53 6.67
CA PRO A 93 -1.50 23.97 6.55
C PRO A 93 -0.19 24.75 6.78
N ASP A 94 0.86 24.08 7.25
CA ASP A 94 2.20 24.66 7.41
C ASP A 94 3.31 23.61 7.31
N TRP A 95 4.52 24.13 7.17
CA TRP A 95 5.76 23.39 6.99
C TRP A 95 6.08 22.43 8.14
N ASP A 96 5.79 22.81 9.39
CA ASP A 96 6.13 21.99 10.54
C ASP A 96 5.21 20.78 10.66
N ARG A 97 3.91 20.98 10.42
CA ARG A 97 2.95 19.88 10.34
C ARG A 97 3.25 18.94 9.17
N GLY A 98 3.58 19.48 8.00
CA GLY A 98 3.98 18.68 6.85
C GLY A 98 5.16 17.76 7.18
N ARG A 99 6.22 18.31 7.77
CA ARG A 99 7.40 17.54 8.18
C ARG A 99 7.13 16.52 9.28
N PHE A 100 6.27 16.86 10.25
CA PHE A 100 5.88 15.94 11.31
C PHE A 100 5.27 14.65 10.72
N TYR A 101 4.29 14.80 9.84
CA TYR A 101 3.63 13.65 9.20
C TYR A 101 4.55 12.93 8.24
N THR A 102 5.32 13.64 7.40
CA THR A 102 6.31 13.01 6.51
C THR A 102 7.32 12.14 7.28
N LYS A 103 7.74 12.56 8.48
CA LYS A 103 8.64 11.74 9.32
C LYS A 103 7.98 10.42 9.76
N ARG A 104 6.72 10.47 10.17
CA ARG A 104 5.95 9.26 10.52
C ARG A 104 5.81 8.32 9.33
N VAL A 105 5.44 8.86 8.16
CA VAL A 105 5.34 8.08 6.92
C VAL A 105 6.67 7.41 6.58
N TYR A 106 7.78 8.13 6.68
CA TYR A 106 9.10 7.56 6.42
C TYR A 106 9.37 6.34 7.32
N GLN A 107 9.10 6.47 8.63
CA GLN A 107 9.27 5.37 9.60
C GLN A 107 8.32 4.21 9.30
N ASN A 108 7.02 4.47 9.14
CA ASN A 108 6.03 3.45 8.82
C ASN A 108 6.36 2.70 7.52
N THR A 109 6.94 3.39 6.52
CA THR A 109 7.35 2.76 5.26
C THR A 109 8.57 1.85 5.45
N GLN A 110 9.51 2.20 6.33
CA GLN A 110 10.62 1.31 6.68
C GLN A 110 10.11 0.04 7.38
N ASP A 111 9.15 0.20 8.30
CA ASP A 111 8.54 -0.92 9.03
C ASP A 111 7.71 -1.81 8.09
N PHE A 112 7.02 -1.21 7.12
CA PHE A 112 6.29 -1.94 6.08
C PHE A 112 7.24 -2.75 5.19
N ILE A 113 8.33 -2.16 4.70
CA ILE A 113 9.34 -2.88 3.92
C ILE A 113 9.95 -4.03 4.74
N THR A 114 10.27 -3.78 6.01
CA THR A 114 10.76 -4.84 6.92
C THR A 114 9.75 -5.99 7.05
N THR A 115 8.45 -5.66 7.11
CA THR A 115 7.38 -6.67 7.13
C THR A 115 7.39 -7.50 5.85
N LEU A 116 7.51 -6.86 4.68
CA LEU A 116 7.59 -7.55 3.38
C LEU A 116 8.84 -8.45 3.29
N ASP A 117 9.99 -7.98 3.78
CA ASP A 117 11.23 -8.78 3.83
C ASP A 117 11.02 -10.04 4.68
N LEU A 118 10.43 -9.92 5.87
CA LEU A 118 10.15 -11.06 6.75
C LEU A 118 9.17 -12.06 6.11
N MET A 119 8.13 -11.58 5.43
CA MET A 119 7.20 -12.44 4.69
C MET A 119 7.94 -13.21 3.59
N SER A 120 8.84 -12.57 2.85
CA SER A 120 9.63 -13.23 1.81
C SER A 120 10.52 -14.36 2.37
N LEU A 121 11.13 -14.16 3.53
CA LEU A 121 11.97 -15.16 4.21
C LEU A 121 11.16 -16.35 4.73
N GLN A 122 9.95 -16.11 5.23
CA GLN A 122 9.03 -17.18 5.65
C GLN A 122 8.62 -18.04 4.46
N THR A 123 8.30 -17.42 3.32
CA THR A 123 7.95 -18.19 2.11
C THR A 123 9.12 -19.02 1.57
N ALA A 124 10.36 -18.52 1.68
CA ALA A 124 11.55 -19.23 1.24
C ALA A 124 11.96 -20.39 2.17
N SER A 125 11.61 -20.34 3.46
CA SER A 125 11.90 -21.40 4.43
C SER A 125 10.80 -22.48 4.54
N ALA A 126 9.64 -22.24 3.93
CA ALA A 126 8.54 -23.19 3.83
C ALA A 126 8.60 -24.09 2.58
N GLN A 127 9.57 -23.88 1.69
CA GLN A 127 9.90 -24.74 0.53
C GLN A 127 11.08 -25.65 0.84
#